data_AF-A0A6N9DJM7-F1
#
_entry.id   AF-A0A6N9DJM7-F1
#
_cell.length_a   1.000
_cell.length_b   1.000
_cell.length_c   1.000
_cell.angle_alpha   90.00
_cell.angle_beta   90.00
_cell.angle_gamma   90.00
#
_symmetry.space_group_name_H-M   'P 1'
#
loop_
_entity.id
_entity.type
_entity.pdbx_description
1 polymer ?
#
loop_
_entity_poly.entity_id
_entity_poly.type
_entity_poly.pdbx_seq_one_letter_code
_entity_poly.pdbx_strand_id
1 'polypeptide(L)' 'MVEAEESFFWTKKLLTDAGVFVGVSSGAVLASAIRAAQRLENGTIVTLFADGGWKYLSTGIYTRDWNDIQNEVEGQTWW' A
#
# COMPACT_ATOMS: atom_id res chain seq x y z
N MET A 1 11.02 3.82 8.02
CA MET A 1 10.92 3.24 6.67
C MET A 1 9.67 2.37 6.63
N VAL A 2 9.04 2.20 5.47
CA VAL A 2 7.94 1.24 5.29
C VAL A 2 8.48 0.14 4.40
N GLU A 3 8.40 -1.10 4.89
CA GLU A 3 8.88 -2.27 4.16
C GLU A 3 7.88 -2.67 3.06
N ALA A 4 8.35 -3.39 2.05
CA ALA A 4 7.50 -3.81 0.93
C ALA A 4 6.28 -4.62 1.38
N GLU A 5 6.45 -5.55 2.31
CA GLU A 5 5.36 -6.36 2.88
C GLU A 5 4.26 -5.48 3.50
N GLU A 6 4.64 -4.49 4.30
CA GLU A 6 3.71 -3.56 4.93
C GLU A 6 3.00 -2.68 3.89
N SER A 7 3.73 -2.21 2.87
CA SER A 7 3.15 -1.45 1.76
C SER A 7 2.12 -2.28 0.99
N PHE A 8 2.41 -3.55 0.73
CA PHE A 8 1.50 -4.46 0.03
C PHE A 8 0.26 -4.76 0.87
N PHE A 9 0.45 -5.02 2.17
CA PHE A 9 -0.65 -5.21 3.12
C PHE A 9 -1.63 -4.03 3.09
N TRP A 10 -1.13 -2.80 3.23
CA TRP A 10 -1.99 -1.61 3.24
C TRP A 10 -2.60 -1.30 1.88
N THR A 11 -1.91 -1.61 0.78
CA THR A 11 -2.46 -1.48 -0.58
C THR A 11 -3.66 -2.41 -0.77
N LYS A 12 -3.54 -3.68 -0.35
CA LYS A 12 -4.65 -4.65 -0.40
C LYS A 12 -5.81 -4.21 0.50
N LYS A 13 -5.49 -3.68 1.69
CA LYS A 13 -6.48 -3.16 2.64
C LYS A 13 -7.25 -1.94 2.15
N LEU A 14 -6.59 -1.01 1.44
CA LEU A 14 -7.27 0.11 0.78
C LEU A 14 -8.35 -0.38 -0.19
N LEU A 15 -8.06 -1.44 -0.95
CA LEU A 15 -9.05 -2.05 -1.85
C LEU A 15 -10.16 -2.76 -1.08
N THR A 16 -9.84 -3.66 -0.14
CA THR A 16 -10.83 -4.54 0.49
C THR A 16 -11.69 -3.85 1.55
N ASP A 17 -11.11 -2.91 2.30
CA ASP A 17 -11.77 -2.31 3.46
C ASP A 17 -12.37 -0.93 3.12
N ALA A 18 -11.82 -0.24 2.11
CA ALA A 18 -12.25 1.11 1.71
C ALA A 18 -12.70 1.24 0.24
N GLY A 19 -12.55 0.21 -0.60
CA GLY A 19 -12.91 0.27 -2.02
C GLY A 19 -12.00 1.17 -2.87
N VAL A 20 -10.82 1.52 -2.36
CA VAL A 20 -9.87 2.44 -3.00
C VAL A 20 -8.83 1.65 -3.79
N PHE A 21 -8.95 1.63 -5.12
CA PHE A 21 -8.07 0.86 -6.00
C PHE A 21 -6.84 1.66 -6.45
N VAL A 22 -5.73 1.51 -5.73
CA VAL A 22 -4.51 2.34 -5.87
C VAL A 22 -3.23 1.52 -5.98
N GLY A 23 -2.15 2.17 -6.41
CA GLY A 23 -0.83 1.57 -6.54
C GLY A 23 -0.09 1.33 -5.22
N VAL A 24 1.01 0.60 -5.29
CA VAL A 24 1.77 0.12 -4.12
C VAL A 24 2.28 1.24 -3.21
N SER A 25 2.74 2.36 -3.79
CA SER A 25 3.24 3.50 -3.00
C SER A 25 2.17 4.07 -2.06
N SER A 26 0.89 3.92 -2.42
CA SER A 26 -0.25 4.37 -1.60
C SER A 26 -0.38 3.57 -0.31
N GLY A 27 -0.05 2.28 -0.33
CA GLY A 27 0.03 1.48 0.88
C GLY A 27 1.12 1.98 1.83
N ALA A 28 2.29 2.35 1.31
CA ALA A 28 3.36 2.95 2.12
C ALA A 28 2.96 4.31 2.71
N VAL A 29 2.27 5.14 1.93
CA VAL A 29 1.72 6.42 2.40
C VAL A 29 0.69 6.19 3.50
N LEU A 30 -0.25 5.24 3.32
CA LEU A 30 -1.24 4.92 4.34
C LEU A 30 -0.60 4.37 5.62
N ALA A 31 0.37 3.47 5.51
CA ALA A 31 1.11 2.94 6.67
C ALA A 31 1.73 4.08 7.49
N SER A 32 2.35 5.04 6.79
CA SER A 32 2.95 6.22 7.42
C SER A 32 1.89 7.14 8.05
N ALA A 33 0.76 7.33 7.39
CA ALA A 33 -0.37 8.11 7.90
C ALA A 33 -0.98 7.47 9.16
N ILE A 34 -1.12 6.15 9.21
CA ILE A 34 -1.61 5.42 10.39
C ILE A 34 -0.65 5.59 11.57
N ARG A 35 0.67 5.47 11.34
CA ARG A 35 1.69 5.72 12.37
C ARG A 35 1.66 7.16 12.86
N ALA A 36 1.39 8.13 11.98
CA ALA A 36 1.23 9.52 12.37
C ALA A 36 -0.07 9.73 13.18
N ALA A 37 -1.18 9.13 12.76
CA ALA A 37 -2.47 9.21 13.45
C ALA A 37 -2.39 8.70 14.89
N GLN A 38 -1.64 7.62 15.14
CA GLN A 38 -1.42 7.07 16.48
C GLN A 38 -0.73 8.04 17.46
N ARG A 39 -0.11 9.12 16.96
CA ARG A 39 0.59 10.13 17.76
C ARG A 39 -0.20 11.43 17.91
N LEU A 40 -1.37 11.53 17.28
CA LEU A 40 -2.23 12.71 17.33
C LEU A 40 -3.39 12.44 18.29
N GLU A 41 -3.67 13.40 19.19
CA GLU A 41 -4.89 13.38 20.00
C GLU A 41 -6.12 13.78 19.17
N ASN A 42 -5.94 14.73 18.25
CA ASN A 42 -6.95 15.17 17.28
C ASN A 42 -6.25 15.82 16.07
N GLY A 43 -6.82 15.67 14.88
CA GLY A 43 -6.36 16.33 13.66
C GLY A 43 -6.92 15.68 12.39
N THR A 44 -6.59 16.28 11.24
CA THR A 44 -6.89 15.72 9.92
C THR A 44 -5.58 15.40 9.21
N ILE A 45 -5.43 14.16 8.74
CA ILE A 45 -4.30 13.74 7.91
C ILE A 45 -4.78 13.66 6.46
N VAL A 46 -4.03 14.31 5.57
CA VAL A 46 -4.27 14.24 4.12
C VAL A 46 -3.17 13.40 3.49
N THR A 47 -3.56 12.41 2.69
CA THR A 47 -2.65 11.51 1.97
C THR A 47 -2.80 11.65 0.46
N LEU A 48 -1.69 11.55 -0.27
CA LEU A 48 -1.69 11.47 -1.71
C LEU A 48 -1.50 10.01 -2.16
N PHE A 49 -2.41 9.52 -2.99
CA PHE A 49 -2.28 8.26 -3.69
C PHE A 49 -1.92 8.55 -5.14
N ALA A 50 -0.66 8.28 -5.49
CA ALA A 50 -0.03 8.83 -6.69
C ALA A 50 -0.59 8.26 -8.01
N ASP A 51 -1.11 7.03 -7.97
CA ASP A 51 -1.73 6.38 -9.11
C ASP A 51 -2.75 5.30 -8.72
N GLY A 52 -3.48 4.83 -9.71
CA GLY A 52 -4.45 3.75 -9.56
C GLY A 52 -3.85 2.37 -9.74
N GLY A 53 -4.53 1.37 -9.17
CA GLY A 53 -3.99 0.01 -9.08
C GLY A 53 -3.87 -0.76 -10.40
N TRP A 54 -4.50 -0.28 -11.48
CA TRP A 54 -4.55 -0.97 -12.78
C TRP A 54 -3.16 -1.21 -13.37
N LYS A 55 -2.17 -0.37 -13.05
CA LYS A 55 -0.77 -0.51 -13.49
C LYS A 55 -0.08 -1.75 -12.92
N TYR A 56 -0.62 -2.31 -11.84
CA TYR A 56 0.01 -3.38 -11.07
C TYR A 56 -0.79 -4.69 -11.10
N LEU A 57 -1.78 -4.83 -11.99
CA LEU A 57 -2.58 -6.05 -12.07
C LEU A 57 -1.76 -7.31 -12.38
N SER A 58 -0.67 -7.17 -13.13
CA SER A 58 0.21 -8.29 -13.51
C SER A 58 1.11 -8.80 -12.37
N THR A 59 1.18 -8.10 -11.24
CA THR A 59 2.10 -8.44 -10.14
C THR A 59 1.45 -9.34 -9.08
N GLY A 60 0.13 -9.49 -9.11
CA GLY A 60 -0.61 -10.31 -8.15
C GLY A 60 -0.82 -9.69 -6.76
N ILE A 61 -0.42 -8.43 -6.54
CA ILE A 61 -0.47 -7.76 -5.22
C ILE A 61 -1.86 -7.72 -4.55
N TYR A 62 -2.93 -7.75 -5.34
CA TYR A 62 -4.29 -7.62 -4.83
C TYR A 62 -4.91 -8.95 -4.41
N THR A 63 -4.41 -10.07 -4.94
CA THR A 63 -5.08 -11.38 -4.85
C THR A 63 -4.23 -12.44 -4.18
N ARG A 64 -2.90 -12.37 -4.27
CA ARG A 64 -1.97 -13.34 -3.69
C ARG A 64 -1.50 -12.91 -2.29
N ASP A 65 -0.92 -13.83 -1.54
CA ASP A 65 -0.27 -13.53 -0.27
C ASP A 65 1.19 -13.15 -0.48
N TRP A 66 1.74 -12.34 0.44
CA TRP A 66 3.12 -11.83 0.34
C TRP A 66 4.14 -12.96 0.16
N ASN A 67 3.98 -14.06 0.91
CA ASN A 67 4.88 -15.21 0.85
C ASN A 67 4.96 -15.84 -0.54
N ASP A 68 3.89 -15.73 -1.35
CA ASP A 68 3.82 -16.29 -2.69
C ASP A 68 4.44 -15.39 -3.75
N ILE A 69 4.54 -14.07 -3.50
CA ILE A 69 4.94 -13.09 -4.52
C ILE A 69 6.27 -12.41 -4.22
N GLN A 70 6.78 -12.44 -2.99
CA GLN A 70 7.96 -11.68 -2.56
C GLN A 70 9.16 -11.81 -3.51
N ASN A 71 9.45 -13.02 -3.99
CA ASN A 71 10.57 -13.29 -4.90
C ASN A 71 10.31 -12.80 -6.33
N GLU A 72 9.05 -12.69 -6.76
CA GLU A 72 8.67 -12.21 -8.10
C GLU A 72 8.68 -10.68 -8.18
N VAL A 73 8.46 -10.02 -7.04
CA VAL A 73 8.40 -8.56 -6.91
C VAL A 73 9.71 -7.94 -6.45
N GLU A 74 10.68 -8.76 -6.06
CA GLU A 74 12.01 -8.31 -5.67
C GLU A 74 12.71 -7.58 -6.82
N GLY A 75 13.34 -6.45 -6.51
CA GLY A 75 14.04 -5.62 -7.50
C GLY A 75 13.14 -4.75 -8.39
N GLN A 76 11.81 -4.83 -8.27
CA GLN A 76 10.90 -3.93 -8.98
C GLN A 76 10.89 -2.52 -8.36
N THR A 77 10.80 -1.49 -9.21
CA THR A 77 10.65 -0.10 -8.78
C THR A 77 9.17 0.28 -8.76
N TRP A 78 8.68 0.70 -7.60
CA TRP A 78 7.28 1.02 -7.35
C TRP A 78 6.99 2.53 -7.30
N TRP A 79 8.05 3.34 -7.18
CA TRP A 79 8.06 4.80 -7.16
C TRP A 79 9.43 5.31 -7.59
#